data_AF-A0A381W888-F1
#
_entry.id   AF-A0A381W888-F1
#
_cell.length_a   1.000
_cell.length_b   1.000
_cell.length_c   1.000
_cell.angle_alpha   90.00
_cell.angle_beta   90.00
_cell.angle_gamma   90.00
#
_symmetry.space_group_name_H-M   'P 1'
#
loop_
_entity.id
_entity.type
_entity.pdbx_description
1 polymer ?
#
loop_
_entity_poly.entity_id
_entity_poly.type
_entity_poly.pdbx_seq_one_letter_code
_entity_poly.pdbx_strand_id
1 'polypeptide(L)'
;MPQFGKFRGGTVDLGNNERRMLRAMLSEPSRAWSLEQLLSATGWDDQVHVAGAGAGLEEAGLVEVSEERVNSVSLGQEGSSAASAGLLEARLWGWLSEQQPDGRTMAALSTEFERHEAGPGVGLLKALGVRLESGSLVAEDEGLVVSAIEQRSTFIESLSAGPAEQSALDADMVSHFSSRKGLIVLEERVSRSWALTEAGSSIDASTLEEVDLIGDVTPELLQGEDWRGARFKPFDVNAPAPTPSGGRPHPMQALIEMIRSVFLEMGFSEIEGDFVQSAGWNMDSLFIPQSHPARTMQDTFYLSEPEQVEVEQEYLDLWARVHEHGHDTGSRGWGTPFDQEEAKKALLRTHTTVNTVRH
;
A
#
# COMPACT_ATOMS: atom_id res chain seq x y z
N MET A 1 7.12 15.86 -2.03
CA MET A 1 7.11 17.13 -1.25
C MET A 1 7.49 18.25 -2.19
N PRO A 2 6.60 19.18 -2.55
CA PRO A 2 6.99 20.39 -3.22
C PRO A 2 7.40 21.43 -2.17
N GLN A 3 8.65 21.90 -2.24
CA GLN A 3 9.17 23.02 -1.46
C GLN A 3 8.65 24.32 -2.10
N PHE A 4 7.74 25.03 -1.43
CA PHE A 4 7.26 26.34 -1.84
C PHE A 4 7.77 27.41 -0.86
N GLY A 5 8.99 27.91 -1.10
CA GLY A 5 9.49 29.01 -0.27
C GLY A 5 11.00 29.22 -0.33
N LYS A 6 11.54 29.67 -1.48
CA LYS A 6 12.92 30.20 -1.49
C LYS A 6 12.93 31.69 -1.20
N PHE A 7 13.38 32.04 0.00
CA PHE A 7 13.80 33.39 0.38
C PHE A 7 14.70 34.02 -0.69
N ARG A 8 14.20 35.05 -1.38
CA ARG A 8 15.01 35.96 -2.17
C ARG A 8 14.76 37.40 -1.70
N GLY A 9 15.71 37.94 -0.96
CA GLY A 9 15.91 39.38 -0.77
C GLY A 9 14.80 40.14 -0.05
N GLY A 10 14.76 40.06 1.29
CA GLY A 10 14.16 41.08 2.17
C GLY A 10 12.63 41.29 2.12
N THR A 11 11.93 40.80 1.10
CA THR A 11 10.47 40.80 0.99
C THR A 11 9.99 39.36 0.96
N VAL A 12 9.23 38.96 1.97
CA VAL A 12 8.58 37.65 2.02
C VAL A 12 7.51 37.61 0.91
N ASP A 13 7.66 36.72 -0.06
CA ASP A 13 6.70 36.55 -1.15
C ASP A 13 5.50 35.73 -0.64
N LEU A 14 4.55 36.41 -0.01
CA LEU A 14 3.32 35.82 0.52
C LEU A 14 2.25 35.72 -0.56
N GLY A 15 1.52 34.61 -0.61
CA GLY A 15 0.31 34.51 -1.43
C GLY A 15 -0.86 35.30 -0.82
N ASN A 16 -1.98 35.40 -1.54
CA ASN A 16 -3.14 36.18 -1.08
C ASN A 16 -3.78 35.58 0.18
N ASN A 17 -3.77 34.25 0.33
CA ASN A 17 -4.31 33.61 1.52
C ASN A 17 -3.44 33.90 2.75
N GLU A 18 -2.12 33.81 2.59
CA GLU A 18 -1.14 34.16 3.62
C GLU A 18 -1.28 35.64 4.03
N ARG A 19 -1.39 36.56 3.06
CA ARG A 19 -1.62 37.99 3.33
C ARG A 19 -2.91 38.22 4.11
N ARG A 20 -4.02 37.59 3.72
CA ARG A 20 -5.33 37.73 4.36
C ARG A 20 -5.33 37.18 5.79
N MET A 21 -4.74 36.00 6.00
CA MET A 21 -4.60 35.39 7.32
C MET A 21 -3.70 36.23 8.24
N LEU A 22 -2.54 36.67 7.74
CA LEU A 22 -1.61 37.50 8.50
C LEU A 22 -2.24 38.85 8.90
N ARG A 23 -3.00 39.47 7.99
CA ARG A 23 -3.76 40.70 8.25
C ARG A 23 -4.81 40.50 9.35
N ALA A 24 -5.51 39.37 9.35
CA ALA A 24 -6.47 39.04 10.40
C ALA A 24 -5.76 38.87 11.76
N MET A 25 -4.64 38.15 11.80
CA MET A 25 -3.89 37.92 13.04
C MET A 25 -3.28 39.22 13.62
N LEU A 26 -2.84 40.15 12.77
CA LEU A 26 -2.31 41.46 13.18
C LEU A 26 -3.34 42.36 13.89
N SER A 27 -4.64 42.02 13.84
CA SER A 27 -5.66 42.72 14.63
C SER A 27 -5.49 42.49 16.14
N GLU A 28 -4.98 41.32 16.53
CA GLU A 28 -4.68 40.95 17.93
C GLU A 28 -3.32 40.23 18.00
N PRO A 29 -2.18 40.97 17.97
CA PRO A 29 -0.85 40.36 17.80
C PRO A 29 -0.39 39.43 18.92
N SER A 30 -0.88 39.63 20.15
CA SER A 30 -0.51 38.85 21.32
C SER A 30 -1.36 37.58 21.53
N ARG A 31 -2.32 37.30 20.64
CA ARG A 31 -3.27 36.20 20.78
C ARG A 31 -2.79 34.97 20.00
N ALA A 32 -2.96 33.80 20.61
CA ALA A 32 -2.96 32.53 19.88
C ALA A 32 -4.36 32.31 19.26
N TRP A 33 -4.40 32.20 17.94
CA TRP A 33 -5.63 32.07 17.17
C TRP A 33 -5.99 30.59 16.96
N SER A 34 -7.24 30.22 17.22
CA SER A 34 -7.75 28.88 16.87
C SER A 34 -8.28 28.83 15.44
N LEU A 35 -8.50 27.61 14.91
CA LEU A 35 -9.03 27.40 13.57
C LEU A 35 -10.35 28.15 13.35
N GLU A 36 -11.31 28.01 14.27
CA GLU A 36 -12.63 28.66 14.18
C GLU A 36 -12.53 30.20 14.17
N GLN A 37 -11.60 30.75 14.97
CA GLN A 37 -11.38 32.19 15.05
C GLN A 37 -10.80 32.73 13.73
N LEU A 38 -9.86 32.01 13.12
CA LEU A 38 -9.28 32.39 11.84
C LEU A 38 -10.29 32.26 10.70
N LEU A 39 -11.09 31.20 10.66
CA LEU A 39 -12.18 31.06 9.68
C LEU A 39 -13.14 32.25 9.76
N SER A 40 -13.55 32.62 10.97
CA SER A 40 -14.44 33.77 11.19
C SER A 40 -13.79 35.11 10.81
N ALA A 41 -12.54 35.36 11.22
CA ALA A 41 -11.86 36.63 10.96
C ALA A 41 -11.45 36.81 9.50
N THR A 42 -11.12 35.71 8.80
CA THR A 42 -10.80 35.73 7.37
C THR A 42 -12.05 35.62 6.50
N GLY A 43 -13.19 35.15 7.02
CA GLY A 43 -14.39 34.89 6.23
C GLY A 43 -14.23 33.70 5.28
N TRP A 44 -13.45 32.70 5.68
CA TRP A 44 -13.29 31.44 4.97
C TRP A 44 -14.23 30.38 5.55
N ASP A 45 -14.80 29.55 4.68
CA ASP A 45 -15.68 28.45 5.07
C ASP A 45 -14.94 27.10 5.18
N ASP A 46 -13.74 26.99 4.59
CA ASP A 46 -12.94 25.76 4.54
C ASP A 46 -11.62 25.90 5.31
N GLN A 47 -11.40 24.96 6.24
CA GLN A 47 -10.16 24.82 7.01
C GLN A 47 -8.90 24.66 6.16
N VAL A 48 -9.02 24.20 4.90
CA VAL A 48 -7.89 24.06 3.97
C VAL A 48 -7.18 25.40 3.74
N HIS A 49 -7.93 26.51 3.71
CA HIS A 49 -7.34 27.84 3.52
C HIS A 49 -6.49 28.27 4.72
N VAL A 50 -6.97 28.03 5.95
CA VAL A 50 -6.22 28.33 7.18
C VAL A 50 -4.99 27.43 7.29
N ALA A 51 -5.13 26.13 7.01
CA ALA A 51 -4.03 25.19 7.08
C ALA A 51 -2.94 25.50 6.04
N GLY A 52 -3.33 25.80 4.80
CA GLY A 52 -2.39 26.14 3.73
C GLY A 52 -1.68 27.47 3.98
N ALA A 53 -2.43 28.52 4.32
CA ALA A 53 -1.86 29.83 4.62
C ALA A 53 -0.98 29.79 5.87
N GLY A 54 -1.41 29.07 6.91
CA GLY A 54 -0.66 28.88 8.14
C GLY A 54 0.69 28.19 7.90
N ALA A 55 0.71 27.13 7.07
CA ALA A 55 1.95 26.45 6.71
C ALA A 55 2.90 27.36 5.91
N GLY A 56 2.38 28.14 4.95
CA GLY A 56 3.19 29.11 4.20
C GLY A 56 3.77 30.22 5.08
N LEU A 57 2.98 30.72 6.05
CA LEU A 57 3.43 31.73 7.02
C LEU A 57 4.44 31.17 8.04
N GLU A 58 4.32 29.91 8.41
CA GLU A 58 5.28 29.19 9.25
C GLU A 58 6.61 28.98 8.53
N GLU A 59 6.59 28.53 7.27
CA GLU A 59 7.80 28.40 6.43
C GLU A 59 8.50 29.76 6.24
N ALA A 60 7.73 30.84 6.19
CA ALA A 60 8.23 32.20 6.16
C ALA A 60 8.74 32.73 7.53
N GLY A 61 8.53 32.00 8.63
CA GLY A 61 8.92 32.38 9.99
C GLY A 61 8.07 33.50 10.63
N LEU A 62 6.89 33.76 10.08
CA LEU A 62 6.00 34.85 10.52
C LEU A 62 4.96 34.40 11.54
N VAL A 63 4.62 33.12 11.52
CA VAL A 63 3.65 32.48 12.41
C VAL A 63 4.26 31.22 12.99
N GLU A 64 4.01 30.97 14.26
CA GLU A 64 4.32 29.71 14.92
C GLU A 64 3.04 28.88 15.02
N VAL A 65 3.09 27.63 14.55
CA VAL A 65 1.97 26.68 14.63
C VAL A 65 2.22 25.76 15.81
N SER A 66 1.28 25.75 16.76
CA SER A 66 1.28 24.78 17.85
C SER A 66 0.15 23.77 17.65
N GLU A 67 0.49 22.51 17.79
CA GLU A 67 -0.48 21.41 17.81
C GLU A 67 -0.61 20.88 19.22
N GLU A 68 -1.84 20.79 19.70
CA GLU A 68 -2.17 20.12 20.95
C GLU A 68 -2.98 18.87 20.62
N ARG A 69 -2.52 17.72 21.14
CA ARG A 69 -3.18 16.43 20.95
C ARG A 69 -3.79 16.01 22.27
N VAL A 70 -5.12 15.91 22.29
CA VAL A 70 -5.87 15.42 23.43
C VAL A 70 -6.46 14.07 23.05
N ASN A 71 -6.00 13.03 23.72
CA ASN A 71 -6.59 11.70 23.62
C ASN A 71 -7.69 11.59 24.66
N SER A 72 -8.93 11.44 24.21
CA SER A 72 -10.07 11.15 25.08
C SER A 72 -10.41 9.67 25.03
N VAL A 73 -10.81 9.14 26.18
CA VAL A 73 -11.35 7.79 26.33
C VAL A 73 -12.82 7.93 26.67
N SER A 74 -13.68 7.26 25.91
CA SER A 74 -15.12 7.20 26.17
C SER A 74 -15.61 5.75 26.13
N LEU A 75 -16.80 5.49 26.67
CA LEU A 75 -17.41 4.17 26.59
C LEU A 75 -17.90 3.89 25.17
N GLY A 76 -17.56 2.70 24.65
CA GLY A 76 -18.21 2.16 23.47
C GLY A 76 -19.57 1.55 23.80
N GLN A 77 -20.27 1.03 22.79
CA GLN A 77 -21.60 0.44 22.97
C GLN A 77 -21.63 -0.69 24.02
N GLU A 78 -20.66 -1.60 23.98
CA GLU A 78 -20.55 -2.69 24.98
C GLU A 78 -20.11 -2.14 26.34
N GLY A 79 -19.31 -1.06 26.36
CA GLY A 79 -18.88 -0.40 27.59
C GLY A 79 -20.04 0.25 28.34
N SER A 80 -20.93 0.92 27.62
CA SER A 80 -22.16 1.47 28.20
C SER A 80 -23.07 0.36 28.73
N SER A 81 -23.20 -0.75 27.99
CA SER A 81 -23.93 -1.93 28.47
C SER A 81 -23.28 -2.51 29.74
N ALA A 82 -21.96 -2.64 29.77
CA ALA A 82 -21.22 -3.13 30.93
C ALA A 82 -21.28 -2.20 32.14
N ALA A 83 -21.34 -0.88 31.95
CA ALA A 83 -21.53 0.08 33.02
C ALA A 83 -22.92 -0.04 33.67
N SER A 84 -23.95 -0.40 32.89
CA SER A 84 -25.33 -0.53 33.39
C SER A 84 -25.67 -1.94 33.92
N ALA A 85 -25.19 -2.99 33.27
CA ALA A 85 -25.51 -4.39 33.56
C ALA A 85 -24.39 -5.14 34.29
N GLY A 86 -23.23 -4.50 34.49
CA GLY A 86 -22.02 -5.11 35.04
C GLY A 86 -21.14 -5.75 33.97
N LEU A 87 -19.83 -5.74 34.22
CA LEU A 87 -18.84 -6.42 33.38
C LEU A 87 -19.14 -7.92 33.29
N LEU A 88 -18.81 -8.52 32.14
CA LEU A 88 -19.02 -9.96 31.92
C LEU A 88 -18.33 -10.80 32.99
N GLU A 89 -17.06 -10.52 33.29
CA GLU A 89 -16.32 -11.20 34.36
C GLU A 89 -16.93 -11.00 35.75
N ALA A 90 -17.55 -9.84 36.02
CA ALA A 90 -18.22 -9.56 37.29
C ALA A 90 -19.50 -10.40 37.42
N ARG A 91 -20.30 -10.47 36.34
CA ARG A 91 -21.52 -11.30 36.30
C ARG A 91 -21.20 -12.79 36.46
N LEU A 92 -20.19 -13.29 35.73
CA LEU A 92 -19.79 -14.70 35.83
C LEU A 92 -19.20 -15.03 37.20
N TRP A 93 -18.38 -14.14 37.76
CA TRP A 93 -17.82 -14.35 39.09
C TRP A 93 -18.90 -14.32 40.17
N GLY A 94 -19.83 -13.36 40.11
CA GLY A 94 -20.98 -13.31 41.03
C GLY A 94 -21.78 -14.59 41.01
N TRP A 95 -22.10 -15.12 39.82
CA TRP A 95 -22.75 -16.42 39.68
C TRP A 95 -21.92 -17.56 40.27
N LEU A 96 -20.60 -17.62 39.97
CA LEU A 96 -19.71 -18.66 40.52
C LEU A 96 -19.61 -18.63 42.05
N SER A 97 -19.62 -17.44 42.65
CA SER A 97 -19.58 -17.25 44.11
C SER A 97 -20.87 -17.72 44.80
N GLU A 98 -22.01 -17.67 44.12
CA GLU A 98 -23.30 -18.15 44.63
C GLU A 98 -23.47 -19.68 44.52
N GLN A 99 -22.75 -20.33 43.59
CA GLN A 99 -22.82 -21.78 43.42
C GLN A 99 -21.99 -22.55 44.46
N GLN A 100 -22.49 -23.73 44.85
CA GLN A 100 -21.72 -24.72 45.60
C GLN A 100 -20.51 -25.20 44.77
N PRO A 101 -19.39 -25.63 45.38
CA PRO A 101 -18.17 -26.05 44.67
C PRO A 101 -18.39 -27.11 43.59
N ASP A 102 -19.34 -28.03 43.80
CA ASP A 102 -19.72 -29.08 42.84
C ASP A 102 -20.56 -28.56 41.66
N GLY A 103 -21.14 -27.36 41.78
CA GLY A 103 -21.98 -26.70 40.79
C GLY A 103 -21.23 -25.77 39.83
N ARG A 104 -19.95 -25.45 40.11
CA ARG A 104 -19.11 -24.54 39.31
C ARG A 104 -18.59 -25.19 38.01
N THR A 105 -19.48 -25.83 37.25
CA THR A 105 -19.13 -26.59 36.04
C THR A 105 -19.44 -25.81 34.77
N MET A 106 -18.74 -26.14 33.67
CA MET A 106 -19.01 -25.55 32.34
C MET A 106 -20.43 -25.84 31.84
N ALA A 107 -21.03 -26.96 32.25
CA ALA A 107 -22.40 -27.34 31.89
C ALA A 107 -23.44 -26.44 32.58
N ALA A 108 -23.25 -26.16 33.87
CA ALA A 108 -24.09 -25.22 34.61
C ALA A 108 -23.93 -23.79 34.08
N LEU A 109 -22.69 -23.36 33.78
CA LEU A 109 -22.43 -22.04 33.20
C LEU A 109 -23.12 -21.84 31.84
N SER A 110 -23.12 -22.86 30.99
CA SER A 110 -23.75 -22.81 29.65
C SER A 110 -25.28 -22.83 29.70
N THR A 111 -25.88 -23.02 30.88
CA THR A 111 -27.34 -22.95 31.10
C THR A 111 -27.77 -21.53 31.45
N GLU A 112 -26.91 -20.78 32.16
CA GLU A 112 -27.20 -19.41 32.62
C GLU A 112 -26.70 -18.33 31.62
N PHE A 113 -25.54 -18.56 30.99
CA PHE A 113 -24.93 -17.60 30.06
C PHE A 113 -25.00 -18.11 28.62
N GLU A 114 -25.19 -17.19 27.68
CA GLU A 114 -25.17 -17.53 26.27
C GLU A 114 -23.78 -18.01 25.82
N ARG A 115 -23.72 -18.81 24.75
CA ARG A 115 -22.45 -19.33 24.22
C ARG A 115 -21.44 -18.25 23.86
N HIS A 116 -21.92 -17.08 23.43
CA HIS A 116 -21.09 -15.94 23.05
C HIS A 116 -20.54 -15.16 24.27
N GLU A 117 -21.11 -15.37 25.47
CA GLU A 117 -20.67 -14.79 26.74
C GLU A 117 -19.84 -15.78 27.57
N ALA A 118 -20.26 -17.03 27.66
CA ALA A 118 -19.62 -18.06 28.50
C ALA A 118 -18.17 -18.36 28.06
N GLY A 119 -17.92 -18.45 26.76
CA GLY A 119 -16.57 -18.72 26.23
C GLY A 119 -15.57 -17.59 26.56
N PRO A 120 -15.82 -16.35 26.12
CA PRO A 120 -14.97 -15.20 26.45
C PRO A 120 -14.87 -14.93 27.95
N GLY A 121 -15.97 -15.09 28.69
CA GLY A 121 -16.02 -14.88 30.14
C GLY A 121 -15.11 -15.82 30.93
N VAL A 122 -15.07 -17.12 30.57
CA VAL A 122 -14.13 -18.07 31.18
C VAL A 122 -12.67 -17.73 30.82
N GLY A 123 -12.42 -17.22 29.61
CA GLY A 123 -11.10 -16.69 29.23
C GLY A 123 -10.63 -15.54 30.14
N LEU A 124 -11.53 -14.60 30.45
CA LEU A 124 -11.25 -13.47 31.34
C LEU A 124 -11.01 -13.91 32.79
N LEU A 125 -11.81 -14.83 33.29
CA LEU A 125 -11.63 -15.42 34.63
C LEU A 125 -10.32 -16.20 34.73
N LYS A 126 -9.93 -16.92 33.67
CA LYS A 126 -8.64 -17.61 33.61
C LYS A 126 -7.46 -16.66 33.69
N ALA A 127 -7.56 -15.50 33.04
CA ALA A 127 -6.55 -14.45 33.16
C ALA A 127 -6.47 -13.85 34.58
N LEU A 128 -7.52 -13.97 35.39
CA LEU A 128 -7.57 -13.57 36.79
C LEU A 128 -7.13 -14.67 37.77
N GLY A 129 -6.74 -15.86 37.29
CA GLY A 129 -6.28 -16.97 38.13
C GLY A 129 -7.31 -18.08 38.39
N VAL A 130 -8.45 -18.08 37.69
CA VAL A 130 -9.43 -19.17 37.75
C VAL A 130 -9.00 -20.33 36.83
N ARG A 131 -8.89 -21.53 37.38
CA ARG A 131 -8.47 -22.74 36.65
C ARG A 131 -9.58 -23.77 36.64
N LEU A 132 -9.52 -24.68 35.67
CA LEU A 132 -10.42 -25.82 35.59
C LEU A 132 -9.74 -27.02 36.24
N GLU A 133 -10.27 -27.47 37.38
CA GLU A 133 -9.81 -28.64 38.11
C GLU A 133 -10.92 -29.68 38.15
N SER A 134 -10.66 -30.87 37.60
CA SER A 134 -11.61 -32.00 37.58
C SER A 134 -13.02 -31.65 37.06
N GLY A 135 -13.12 -30.68 36.15
CA GLY A 135 -14.39 -30.22 35.56
C GLY A 135 -15.10 -29.07 36.31
N SER A 136 -14.51 -28.57 37.40
CA SER A 136 -14.99 -27.42 38.18
C SER A 136 -14.05 -26.22 38.09
N LEU A 137 -14.60 -25.00 38.08
CA LEU A 137 -13.84 -23.75 38.06
C LEU A 137 -13.44 -23.36 39.50
N VAL A 138 -12.13 -23.35 39.75
CA VAL A 138 -11.52 -23.06 41.06
C VAL A 138 -10.57 -21.88 40.92
N ALA A 139 -10.66 -20.90 41.81
CA ALA A 139 -9.70 -19.81 41.87
C ALA A 139 -8.62 -20.11 42.91
N GLU A 140 -7.35 -19.85 42.57
CA GLU A 140 -6.24 -20.00 43.52
C GLU A 140 -6.31 -18.97 44.66
N ASP A 141 -6.84 -17.77 44.37
CA ASP A 141 -7.08 -16.70 45.34
C ASP A 141 -8.36 -15.92 44.96
N GLU A 142 -9.46 -16.21 45.65
CA GLU A 142 -10.74 -15.53 45.41
C GLU A 142 -10.70 -14.03 45.72
N GLY A 143 -9.84 -13.60 46.66
CA GLY A 143 -9.72 -12.19 47.06
C GLY A 143 -9.07 -11.32 45.98
N LEU A 144 -8.04 -11.84 45.32
CA LEU A 144 -7.41 -11.17 44.18
C LEU A 144 -8.35 -11.05 42.98
N VAL A 145 -9.16 -12.07 42.71
CA VAL A 145 -10.16 -12.04 41.64
C VAL A 145 -11.21 -10.95 41.90
N VAL A 146 -11.75 -10.89 43.11
CA VAL A 146 -12.74 -9.88 43.50
C VAL A 146 -12.17 -8.46 43.38
N SER A 147 -10.97 -8.23 43.92
CA SER A 147 -10.34 -6.90 43.89
C SER A 147 -10.05 -6.44 42.45
N ALA A 148 -9.58 -7.33 41.58
CA ALA A 148 -9.34 -7.00 40.17
C ALA A 148 -10.64 -6.70 39.40
N ILE A 149 -11.71 -7.43 39.69
CA ILE A 149 -13.04 -7.17 39.10
C ILE A 149 -13.58 -5.82 39.59
N GLU A 150 -13.45 -5.51 40.87
CA GLU A 150 -13.91 -4.25 41.46
C GLU A 150 -13.18 -3.04 40.86
N GLN A 151 -11.85 -3.12 40.69
CA GLN A 151 -11.05 -2.09 40.02
C GLN A 151 -11.51 -1.87 38.57
N ARG A 152 -11.74 -2.96 37.82
CA ARG A 152 -12.22 -2.92 36.44
C ARG A 152 -13.62 -2.32 36.32
N SER A 153 -14.54 -2.70 37.20
CA SER A 153 -15.90 -2.14 37.22
C SER A 153 -15.89 -0.65 37.55
N THR A 154 -15.11 -0.25 38.57
CA THR A 154 -14.96 1.16 38.95
C THR A 154 -14.40 2.01 37.80
N PHE A 155 -13.45 1.47 37.04
CA PHE A 155 -12.90 2.16 35.86
C PHE A 155 -13.98 2.41 34.79
N ILE A 156 -14.77 1.39 34.44
CA ILE A 156 -15.86 1.54 33.46
C ILE A 156 -16.95 2.50 33.96
N GLU A 157 -17.29 2.43 35.25
CA GLU A 157 -18.23 3.36 35.88
C GLU A 157 -17.73 4.82 35.83
N SER A 158 -16.43 5.05 36.02
CA SER A 158 -15.84 6.40 35.95
C SER A 158 -16.02 7.06 34.57
N LEU A 159 -16.07 6.27 33.51
CA LEU A 159 -16.28 6.72 32.12
C LEU A 159 -17.77 6.85 31.76
N SER A 160 -18.70 6.48 32.65
CA SER A 160 -20.14 6.60 32.40
C SER A 160 -20.64 8.05 32.43
N ALA A 161 -19.91 8.94 33.12
CA ALA A 161 -20.25 10.36 33.22
C ALA A 161 -19.89 11.17 31.96
N GLY A 162 -19.08 10.62 31.06
CA GLY A 162 -18.65 11.25 29.81
C GLY A 162 -17.20 10.91 29.43
N PRO A 163 -16.72 11.44 28.30
CA PRO A 163 -15.33 11.26 27.88
C PRO A 163 -14.35 11.85 28.91
N ALA A 164 -13.28 11.12 29.21
CA ALA A 164 -12.20 11.56 30.10
C ALA A 164 -10.87 11.60 29.35
N GLU A 165 -9.96 12.48 29.74
CA GLU A 165 -8.62 12.51 29.16
C GLU A 165 -7.83 11.27 29.55
N GLN A 166 -7.16 10.66 28.57
CA GLN A 166 -6.36 9.44 28.78
C GLN A 166 -5.25 9.63 29.82
N SER A 167 -4.68 10.84 29.93
CA SER A 167 -3.64 11.21 30.90
C SER A 167 -4.11 11.14 32.35
N ALA A 168 -5.41 11.32 32.61
CA ALA A 168 -6.01 11.28 33.93
C ALA A 168 -6.48 9.88 34.35
N LEU A 169 -6.36 8.90 33.46
CA LEU A 169 -6.83 7.53 33.64
C LEU A 169 -5.68 6.56 33.92
N ASP A 170 -6.01 5.43 34.54
CA ASP A 170 -5.07 4.34 34.76
C ASP A 170 -4.66 3.70 33.41
N ALA A 171 -3.36 3.76 33.11
CA ALA A 171 -2.81 3.29 31.83
C ALA A 171 -2.97 1.78 31.63
N ASP A 172 -2.92 0.98 32.70
CA ASP A 172 -3.09 -0.47 32.63
C ASP A 172 -4.55 -0.82 32.35
N MET A 173 -5.50 -0.07 32.93
CA MET A 173 -6.92 -0.24 32.65
C MET A 173 -7.28 0.18 31.22
N VAL A 174 -6.76 1.31 30.74
CA VAL A 174 -6.95 1.74 29.34
C VAL A 174 -6.40 0.68 28.38
N SER A 175 -5.20 0.16 28.63
CA SER A 175 -4.60 -0.92 27.84
C SER A 175 -5.48 -2.19 27.87
N HIS A 176 -5.92 -2.61 29.06
CA HIS A 176 -6.77 -3.78 29.24
C HIS A 176 -8.07 -3.68 28.43
N PHE A 177 -8.80 -2.58 28.54
CA PHE A 177 -10.09 -2.41 27.88
C PHE A 177 -9.99 -2.06 26.39
N SER A 178 -8.90 -1.42 25.95
CA SER A 178 -8.69 -1.12 24.52
C SER A 178 -8.57 -2.38 23.66
N SER A 179 -8.05 -3.47 24.23
CA SER A 179 -7.96 -4.78 23.57
C SER A 179 -9.32 -5.47 23.37
N ARG A 180 -10.34 -5.03 24.10
CA ARG A 180 -11.68 -5.62 24.12
C ARG A 180 -12.61 -4.81 23.24
N LYS A 181 -13.08 -5.45 22.17
CA LYS A 181 -13.93 -4.81 21.16
C LYS A 181 -15.18 -4.18 21.80
N GLY A 182 -15.35 -2.87 21.59
CA GLY A 182 -16.58 -2.14 21.93
C GLY A 182 -16.70 -1.67 23.38
N LEU A 183 -15.73 -1.93 24.26
CA LEU A 183 -15.79 -1.47 25.65
C LEU A 183 -15.37 -0.01 25.81
N ILE A 184 -14.23 0.39 25.23
CA ILE A 184 -13.80 1.78 25.20
C ILE A 184 -13.51 2.22 23.77
N VAL A 185 -13.69 3.51 23.51
CA VAL A 185 -13.33 4.18 22.26
C VAL A 185 -12.28 5.23 22.59
N LEU A 186 -11.16 5.15 21.89
CA LEU A 186 -10.08 6.13 21.95
C LEU A 186 -10.27 7.11 20.79
N GLU A 187 -10.52 8.37 21.11
CA GLU A 187 -10.59 9.44 20.13
C GLU A 187 -9.39 10.38 20.30
N GLU A 188 -8.60 10.54 19.24
CA GLU A 188 -7.55 11.55 19.19
C GLU A 188 -8.14 12.82 18.60
N ARG A 189 -8.15 13.91 19.38
CA ARG A 189 -8.50 15.24 18.90
C ARG A 189 -7.23 16.07 18.77
N VAL A 190 -6.95 16.53 17.55
CA VAL A 190 -5.85 17.46 17.28
C VAL A 190 -6.44 18.87 17.14
N SER A 191 -6.07 19.76 18.06
CA SER A 191 -6.32 21.19 17.92
C SER A 191 -5.05 21.90 17.47
N ARG A 192 -5.19 22.81 16.52
CA ARG A 192 -4.10 23.66 16.03
C ARG A 192 -4.36 25.10 16.45
N SER A 193 -3.31 25.78 16.86
CA SER A 193 -3.33 27.22 17.08
C SER A 193 -2.15 27.90 16.40
N TRP A 194 -2.37 29.15 16.01
CA TRP A 194 -1.41 29.96 15.28
C TRP A 194 -1.11 31.22 16.09
N ALA A 195 0.16 31.48 16.38
CA ALA A 195 0.61 32.69 17.08
C ALA A 195 1.58 33.48 16.20
N LEU A 196 1.51 34.81 16.24
CA LEU A 196 2.47 35.63 15.50
C LEU A 196 3.84 35.59 16.17
N THR A 197 4.88 35.47 15.37
CA THR A 197 6.26 35.66 15.83
C THR A 197 6.57 37.16 15.95
N GLU A 198 7.72 37.51 16.54
CA GLU A 198 8.20 38.90 16.56
C GLU A 198 8.34 39.47 15.13
N ALA A 199 8.81 38.64 14.19
CA ALA A 199 8.90 38.99 12.78
C ALA A 199 7.51 39.24 12.17
N GLY A 200 6.54 38.33 12.40
CA GLY A 200 5.17 38.49 11.91
C GLY A 200 4.47 39.72 12.46
N SER A 201 4.67 40.04 13.75
CA SER A 201 4.08 41.20 14.42
C SER A 201 4.63 42.54 13.94
N SER A 202 5.85 42.54 13.37
CA SER A 202 6.53 43.73 12.85
C SER A 202 6.14 44.12 11.43
N ILE A 203 5.36 43.28 10.74
CA ILE A 203 4.93 43.52 9.36
C ILE A 203 3.87 44.62 9.32
N ASP A 204 4.05 45.58 8.41
CA ASP A 204 3.07 46.62 8.16
C ASP A 204 1.85 46.04 7.41
N ALA A 205 0.68 46.11 8.03
CA ALA A 205 -0.59 45.67 7.46
C ALA A 205 -0.95 46.36 6.13
N SER A 206 -0.37 47.53 5.83
CA SER A 206 -0.55 48.23 4.55
C SER A 206 0.10 47.48 3.36
N THR A 207 1.08 46.61 3.63
CA THR A 207 1.78 45.82 2.60
C THR A 207 1.08 44.50 2.27
N LEU A 208 0.02 44.16 3.01
CA LEU A 208 -0.72 42.89 2.91
C LEU A 208 -2.00 43.01 2.05
N GLU A 209 -1.99 43.89 1.05
CA GLU A 209 -3.07 43.96 0.08
C GLU A 209 -3.05 42.73 -0.84
N GLU A 210 -4.22 42.14 -1.08
CA GLU A 210 -4.36 41.06 -2.05
C GLU A 210 -4.04 41.61 -3.44
N VAL A 211 -3.19 40.90 -4.17
CA VAL A 211 -2.80 41.27 -5.53
C VAL A 211 -3.30 40.20 -6.47
N ASP A 212 -4.13 40.59 -7.43
CA ASP A 212 -4.54 39.71 -8.52
C ASP A 212 -3.36 39.54 -9.49
N LEU A 213 -2.84 38.31 -9.55
CA LEU A 213 -1.77 37.93 -10.46
C LEU A 213 -2.36 37.13 -11.63
N ILE A 214 -2.11 37.58 -12.86
CA ILE A 214 -2.50 36.85 -14.06
C ILE A 214 -1.58 35.63 -14.21
N GLY A 215 -2.17 34.44 -14.22
CA GLY A 215 -1.45 33.16 -14.38
C GLY A 215 -1.13 32.85 -15.84
N ASP A 216 -2.16 32.89 -16.70
CA ASP A 216 -2.03 32.61 -18.12
C ASP A 216 -2.44 33.82 -18.95
N VAL A 217 -1.67 34.09 -20.01
CA VAL A 217 -1.99 35.14 -20.97
C VAL A 217 -3.07 34.61 -21.92
N THR A 218 -4.28 35.14 -21.80
CA THR A 218 -5.40 34.75 -22.67
C THR A 218 -5.50 35.64 -23.92
N PRO A 219 -6.10 35.14 -25.03
CA PRO A 219 -6.35 35.96 -26.22
C PRO A 219 -7.19 37.22 -25.92
N GLU A 220 -8.16 37.13 -25.01
CA GLU A 220 -9.04 38.23 -24.63
C GLU A 220 -8.25 39.33 -23.90
N LEU A 221 -7.34 38.93 -23.01
CA LEU A 221 -6.43 39.84 -22.32
C LEU A 221 -5.51 40.58 -23.31
N LEU A 222 -5.02 39.89 -24.34
CA LEU A 222 -4.17 40.48 -25.39
C LEU A 222 -4.93 41.40 -26.35
N GLN A 223 -6.23 41.21 -26.54
CA GLN A 223 -7.07 42.09 -27.36
C GLN A 223 -7.35 43.44 -26.67
N GLY A 224 -7.28 43.48 -25.34
CA GLY A 224 -7.41 44.70 -24.54
C GLY A 224 -6.09 45.43 -24.26
N GLU A 225 -6.16 46.45 -23.39
CA GLU A 225 -4.98 47.18 -22.89
C GLU A 225 -4.61 46.82 -21.43
N ASP A 226 -5.46 46.03 -20.76
CA ASP A 226 -5.37 45.73 -19.33
C ASP A 226 -4.09 44.99 -18.94
N TRP A 227 -3.50 44.26 -19.88
CA TRP A 227 -2.23 43.54 -19.67
C TRP A 227 -1.04 44.46 -19.43
N ARG A 228 -1.10 45.75 -19.81
CA ARG A 228 0.02 46.68 -19.67
C ARG A 228 0.29 47.12 -18.23
N GLY A 229 -0.76 47.15 -17.40
CA GLY A 229 -0.68 47.45 -15.97
C GLY A 229 -0.78 46.22 -15.07
N ALA A 230 -1.07 45.05 -15.65
CA ALA A 230 -1.27 43.82 -14.92
C ALA A 230 0.04 43.28 -14.32
N ARG A 231 -0.08 42.59 -13.18
CA ARG A 231 1.00 41.81 -12.58
C ARG A 231 0.82 40.34 -12.96
N PHE A 232 1.89 39.71 -13.40
CA PHE A 232 1.88 38.30 -13.82
C PHE A 232 2.50 37.42 -12.74
N LYS A 233 1.98 36.21 -12.62
CA LYS A 233 2.59 35.19 -11.77
C LYS A 233 3.97 34.83 -12.34
N PRO A 234 5.05 34.82 -11.53
CA PRO A 234 6.36 34.39 -11.99
C PRO A 234 6.32 32.93 -12.49
N PHE A 235 6.94 32.67 -13.64
CA PHE A 235 7.06 31.32 -14.18
C PHE A 235 8.22 30.59 -13.52
N ASP A 236 7.95 29.45 -12.88
CA ASP A 236 8.99 28.61 -12.27
C ASP A 236 9.64 27.70 -13.33
N VAL A 237 10.85 28.08 -13.74
CA VAL A 237 11.67 27.32 -14.71
C VAL A 237 12.13 25.95 -14.18
N ASN A 238 12.00 25.68 -12.88
CA ASN A 238 12.36 24.40 -12.27
C ASN A 238 11.17 23.46 -12.13
N ALA A 239 9.95 23.94 -12.40
CA ALA A 239 8.75 23.13 -12.28
C ALA A 239 8.78 21.97 -13.30
N PRO A 240 8.26 20.78 -12.93
CA PRO A 240 8.13 19.68 -13.88
C PRO A 240 7.31 20.11 -15.10
N ALA A 241 7.93 20.06 -16.28
CA ALA A 241 7.22 20.31 -17.53
C ALA A 241 6.39 19.07 -17.93
N PRO A 242 5.19 19.25 -18.48
CA PRO A 242 4.44 18.15 -19.06
C PRO A 242 5.27 17.52 -20.19
N THR A 243 5.50 16.20 -20.11
CA THR A 243 6.15 15.47 -21.19
C THR A 243 5.12 15.11 -22.26
N PRO A 244 5.35 15.44 -23.55
CA PRO A 244 4.43 15.06 -24.60
C PRO A 244 4.31 13.54 -24.67
N SER A 245 3.09 13.02 -24.69
CA SER A 245 2.85 11.60 -24.90
C SER A 245 2.97 11.27 -26.39
N GLY A 246 3.70 10.20 -26.71
CA GLY A 246 3.92 9.72 -28.07
C GLY A 246 4.04 8.20 -28.11
N GLY A 247 3.90 7.62 -29.30
CA GLY A 247 4.08 6.18 -29.52
C GLY A 247 5.51 5.73 -29.17
N ARG A 248 5.64 4.56 -28.55
CA ARG A 248 6.94 3.96 -28.22
C ARG A 248 7.04 2.57 -28.83
N PRO A 249 8.20 2.18 -29.40
CA PRO A 249 8.39 0.82 -29.88
C PRO A 249 8.38 -0.16 -28.70
N HIS A 250 7.95 -1.40 -28.94
CA HIS A 250 8.05 -2.45 -27.93
C HIS A 250 9.54 -2.69 -27.60
N PRO A 251 9.97 -2.72 -26.32
CA PRO A 251 11.38 -2.84 -25.96
C PRO A 251 12.10 -4.04 -26.61
N MET A 252 11.42 -5.19 -26.72
CA MET A 252 11.97 -6.37 -27.40
C MET A 252 12.20 -6.15 -28.90
N GLN A 253 11.31 -5.42 -29.59
CA GLN A 253 11.51 -5.13 -31.01
C GLN A 253 12.69 -4.18 -31.24
N ALA A 254 12.83 -3.17 -30.36
CA ALA A 254 13.98 -2.27 -30.42
C ALA A 254 15.30 -3.02 -30.21
N LEU A 255 15.33 -4.01 -29.30
CA LEU A 255 16.49 -4.86 -29.09
C LEU A 255 16.76 -5.78 -30.29
N ILE A 256 15.72 -6.40 -30.86
CA ILE A 256 15.86 -7.25 -32.05
C ILE A 256 16.44 -6.45 -33.21
N GLU A 257 15.93 -5.23 -33.46
CA GLU A 257 16.42 -4.37 -34.54
C GLU A 257 17.87 -3.93 -34.32
N MET A 258 18.26 -3.65 -33.07
CA MET A 258 19.65 -3.34 -32.72
C MET A 258 20.58 -4.53 -33.00
N ILE A 259 20.20 -5.75 -32.58
CA ILE A 259 21.01 -6.94 -32.83
C ILE A 259 21.10 -7.21 -34.33
N ARG A 260 19.97 -7.08 -35.05
CA ARG A 260 19.89 -7.22 -36.50
C ARG A 260 20.82 -6.24 -37.21
N SER A 261 20.85 -4.97 -36.83
CA SER A 261 21.74 -3.98 -37.45
C SER A 261 23.21 -4.34 -37.26
N VAL A 262 23.61 -4.81 -36.07
CA VAL A 262 24.99 -5.26 -35.81
C VAL A 262 25.41 -6.40 -36.74
N PHE A 263 24.57 -7.43 -36.91
CA PHE A 263 24.90 -8.55 -37.80
C PHE A 263 24.98 -8.12 -39.27
N LEU A 264 24.07 -7.25 -39.72
CA LEU A 264 24.09 -6.72 -41.09
C LEU A 264 25.34 -5.87 -41.35
N GLU A 265 25.77 -5.05 -40.38
CA GLU A 265 27.00 -4.26 -40.45
C GLU A 265 28.27 -5.13 -40.50
N MET A 266 28.24 -6.31 -39.89
CA MET A 266 29.30 -7.31 -39.98
C MET A 266 29.30 -8.08 -41.33
N GLY A 267 28.32 -7.83 -42.20
CA GLY A 267 28.19 -8.48 -43.50
C GLY A 267 27.47 -9.83 -43.49
N PHE A 268 26.77 -10.18 -42.39
CA PHE A 268 25.90 -11.35 -42.37
C PHE A 268 24.61 -11.08 -43.15
N SER A 269 24.03 -12.14 -43.73
CA SER A 269 22.69 -12.10 -44.34
C SER A 269 21.65 -12.67 -43.38
N GLU A 270 20.45 -12.09 -43.41
CA GLU A 270 19.32 -12.55 -42.62
C GLU A 270 18.69 -13.80 -43.26
N ILE A 271 18.40 -14.81 -42.43
CA ILE A 271 17.68 -16.03 -42.82
C ILE A 271 16.41 -16.14 -42.01
N GLU A 272 15.33 -16.55 -42.66
CA GLU A 272 14.03 -16.77 -42.04
C GLU A 272 13.66 -18.25 -42.10
N GLY A 273 12.75 -18.67 -41.21
CA GLY A 273 12.23 -20.03 -41.23
C GLY A 273 10.95 -20.15 -40.42
N ASP A 274 10.23 -21.23 -40.66
CA ASP A 274 8.91 -21.47 -40.08
C ASP A 274 8.98 -21.84 -38.60
N PHE A 275 7.86 -21.65 -37.90
CA PHE A 275 7.72 -22.08 -36.50
C PHE A 275 7.58 -23.59 -36.36
N VAL A 276 6.89 -24.24 -37.31
CA VAL A 276 6.69 -25.69 -37.33
C VAL A 276 7.79 -26.33 -38.18
N GLN A 277 8.46 -27.33 -37.62
CA GLN A 277 9.50 -28.10 -38.32
C GLN A 277 9.27 -29.60 -38.09
N SER A 278 9.85 -30.43 -38.95
CA SER A 278 9.94 -31.87 -38.67
C SER A 278 10.99 -32.12 -37.57
N ALA A 279 10.78 -33.15 -36.76
CA ALA A 279 11.77 -33.61 -35.80
C ALA A 279 13.10 -33.96 -36.47
N GLY A 280 13.02 -34.44 -37.72
CA GLY A 280 14.13 -34.68 -38.63
C GLY A 280 15.00 -33.44 -38.80
N TRP A 281 14.42 -32.35 -39.29
CA TRP A 281 15.17 -31.11 -39.50
C TRP A 281 15.59 -30.46 -38.19
N ASN A 282 14.72 -30.43 -37.18
CA ASN A 282 15.04 -29.75 -35.93
C ASN A 282 16.08 -30.49 -35.08
N MET A 283 16.20 -31.82 -35.19
CA MET A 283 17.04 -32.61 -34.29
C MET A 283 17.93 -33.63 -35.01
N ASP A 284 17.37 -34.48 -35.90
CA ASP A 284 18.14 -35.55 -36.56
C ASP A 284 19.23 -35.01 -37.48
N SER A 285 18.94 -33.91 -38.19
CA SER A 285 19.89 -33.21 -39.06
C SER A 285 21.09 -32.61 -38.30
N LEU A 286 20.89 -32.33 -37.01
CA LEU A 286 21.91 -31.83 -36.08
C LEU A 286 22.65 -32.96 -35.34
N PHE A 287 22.45 -34.21 -35.78
CA PHE A 287 23.05 -35.40 -35.19
C PHE A 287 22.67 -35.64 -33.71
N ILE A 288 21.52 -35.11 -33.26
CA ILE A 288 20.98 -35.35 -31.92
C ILE A 288 20.28 -36.72 -31.91
N PRO A 289 20.60 -37.68 -31.02
CA PRO A 289 19.99 -39.01 -31.05
C PRO A 289 18.50 -38.96 -30.69
N GLN A 290 17.71 -39.92 -31.19
CA GLN A 290 16.27 -40.00 -30.94
C GLN A 290 15.90 -40.27 -29.48
N SER A 291 16.82 -40.90 -28.72
CA SER A 291 16.68 -41.13 -27.28
C SER A 291 17.03 -39.92 -26.41
N HIS A 292 17.41 -38.78 -27.01
CA HIS A 292 17.84 -37.60 -26.27
C HIS A 292 16.70 -37.01 -25.42
N PRO A 293 16.92 -36.70 -24.13
CA PRO A 293 15.88 -36.17 -23.24
C PRO A 293 15.14 -34.93 -23.77
N ALA A 294 15.85 -34.05 -24.48
CA ALA A 294 15.24 -32.86 -25.09
C ALA A 294 14.12 -33.17 -26.11
N ARG A 295 14.02 -34.39 -26.63
CA ARG A 295 12.92 -34.84 -27.52
C ARG A 295 11.70 -35.33 -26.77
N THR A 296 11.72 -35.35 -25.44
CA THR A 296 10.56 -35.79 -24.67
C THR A 296 9.43 -34.75 -24.73
N MET A 297 8.18 -35.19 -24.59
CA MET A 297 7.01 -34.28 -24.64
C MET A 297 7.02 -33.23 -23.52
N GLN A 298 7.77 -33.44 -22.44
CA GLN A 298 7.94 -32.46 -21.38
C GLN A 298 8.78 -31.25 -21.84
N ASP A 299 9.73 -31.48 -22.76
CA ASP A 299 10.70 -30.47 -23.21
C ASP A 299 10.36 -29.89 -24.59
N THR A 300 9.65 -30.63 -25.43
CA THR A 300 9.33 -30.24 -26.81
C THR A 300 7.84 -30.33 -27.11
N PHE A 301 7.29 -29.27 -27.71
CA PHE A 301 5.90 -29.23 -28.17
C PHE A 301 5.75 -29.92 -29.52
N TYR A 302 5.35 -31.19 -29.50
CA TYR A 302 4.89 -31.91 -30.67
C TYR A 302 3.45 -31.49 -31.03
N LEU A 303 3.14 -31.52 -32.31
CA LEU A 303 1.83 -31.11 -32.82
C LEU A 303 0.95 -32.33 -33.08
N SER A 304 -0.34 -32.20 -32.76
CA SER A 304 -1.37 -33.14 -33.20
C SER A 304 -1.87 -32.81 -34.61
N GLU A 305 -1.77 -31.55 -35.03
CA GLU A 305 -2.20 -31.09 -36.36
C GLU A 305 -1.30 -29.94 -36.86
N PRO A 306 -0.53 -30.13 -37.95
CA PRO A 306 -0.28 -31.42 -38.60
C PRO A 306 0.48 -32.37 -37.66
N GLU A 307 0.22 -33.68 -37.70
CA GLU A 307 0.98 -34.67 -36.90
C GLU A 307 2.37 -34.93 -37.49
N GLN A 308 2.49 -34.82 -38.82
CA GLN A 308 3.72 -35.06 -39.57
C GLN A 308 3.99 -33.92 -40.55
N VAL A 309 5.27 -33.63 -40.77
CA VAL A 309 5.77 -32.75 -41.81
C VAL A 309 6.49 -33.59 -42.85
N GLU A 310 6.24 -33.32 -44.14
CA GLU A 310 6.88 -34.03 -45.23
C GLU A 310 8.40 -33.81 -45.22
N VAL A 311 9.15 -34.90 -45.32
CA VAL A 311 10.62 -34.91 -45.44
C VAL A 311 10.97 -35.81 -46.60
N GLU A 312 11.84 -35.34 -47.49
CA GLU A 312 12.27 -36.12 -48.65
C GLU A 312 12.98 -37.40 -48.19
N GLN A 313 12.67 -38.52 -48.84
CA GLN A 313 13.15 -39.84 -48.45
C GLN A 313 14.69 -39.94 -48.45
N GLU A 314 15.36 -39.18 -49.33
CA GLU A 314 16.82 -39.12 -49.38
C GLU A 314 17.44 -38.69 -48.04
N TYR A 315 16.86 -37.68 -47.39
CA TYR A 315 17.34 -37.21 -46.09
C TYR A 315 17.05 -38.20 -44.97
N LEU A 316 15.87 -38.82 -44.97
CA LEU A 316 15.51 -39.85 -43.99
C LEU A 316 16.47 -41.04 -44.05
N ASP A 317 16.80 -41.49 -45.26
CA ASP A 317 17.73 -42.59 -45.47
C ASP A 317 19.16 -42.19 -45.10
N LEU A 318 19.57 -40.95 -45.40
CA LEU A 318 20.88 -40.43 -45.02
C LEU A 318 21.03 -40.35 -43.49
N TRP A 319 20.06 -39.76 -42.80
CA TRP A 319 20.09 -39.64 -41.34
C TRP A 319 20.09 -41.02 -40.69
N ALA A 320 19.27 -41.97 -41.17
CA ALA A 320 19.29 -43.34 -40.67
C ALA A 320 20.69 -43.96 -40.77
N ARG A 321 21.34 -43.92 -41.94
CA ARG A 321 22.68 -44.49 -42.11
C ARG A 321 23.73 -43.81 -41.23
N VAL A 322 23.67 -42.48 -41.10
CA VAL A 322 24.63 -41.70 -40.30
C VAL A 322 24.42 -41.95 -38.80
N HIS A 323 23.19 -41.99 -38.32
CA HIS A 323 22.88 -42.22 -36.91
C HIS A 323 23.10 -43.67 -36.50
N GLU A 324 22.79 -44.66 -37.34
CA GLU A 324 22.96 -46.07 -36.98
C GLU A 324 24.43 -46.50 -37.05
N HIS A 325 25.16 -46.08 -38.09
CA HIS A 325 26.46 -46.67 -38.43
C HIS A 325 27.55 -45.64 -38.76
N GLY A 326 27.24 -44.34 -38.73
CA GLY A 326 28.19 -43.26 -39.05
C GLY A 326 28.42 -43.01 -40.54
N HIS A 327 27.86 -43.85 -41.42
CA HIS A 327 28.00 -43.76 -42.88
C HIS A 327 29.47 -43.76 -43.33
N ASP A 328 29.89 -42.78 -44.15
CA ASP A 328 31.24 -42.62 -44.71
C ASP A 328 32.07 -41.54 -43.97
N THR A 329 31.59 -41.04 -42.84
CA THR A 329 32.21 -39.92 -42.11
C THR A 329 33.40 -40.33 -41.23
N GLY A 330 33.62 -41.63 -41.05
CA GLY A 330 34.56 -42.18 -40.05
C GLY A 330 34.01 -42.22 -38.62
N SER A 331 32.80 -41.71 -38.39
CA SER A 331 32.04 -41.92 -37.15
C SER A 331 31.56 -43.37 -37.04
N ARG A 332 31.28 -43.82 -35.82
CA ARG A 332 30.63 -45.12 -35.56
C ARG A 332 29.10 -45.02 -35.50
N GLY A 333 28.55 -43.80 -35.62
CA GLY A 333 27.15 -43.53 -35.32
C GLY A 333 26.84 -43.69 -33.83
N TRP A 334 25.55 -43.67 -33.50
CA TRP A 334 25.01 -43.97 -32.18
C TRP A 334 24.85 -45.48 -31.93
N GLY A 335 24.82 -46.29 -32.99
CA GLY A 335 24.69 -47.75 -32.87
C GLY A 335 23.31 -48.24 -32.42
N THR A 336 22.30 -47.36 -32.46
CA THR A 336 20.90 -47.66 -32.15
C THR A 336 20.06 -47.56 -33.42
N PRO A 337 19.00 -48.38 -33.59
CA PRO A 337 18.09 -48.27 -34.72
C PRO A 337 17.49 -46.86 -34.84
N PHE A 338 17.31 -46.37 -36.07
CA PHE A 338 16.73 -45.07 -36.36
C PHE A 338 15.29 -45.21 -36.86
N ASP A 339 14.36 -44.51 -36.21
CA ASP A 339 12.95 -44.47 -36.60
C ASP A 339 12.67 -43.30 -37.55
N GLN A 340 12.40 -43.59 -38.83
CA GLN A 340 12.07 -42.56 -39.82
C GLN A 340 10.71 -41.89 -39.59
N GLU A 341 9.77 -42.56 -38.92
CA GLU A 341 8.46 -41.96 -38.60
C GLU A 341 8.60 -40.94 -37.47
N GLU A 342 9.48 -41.19 -36.50
CA GLU A 342 9.84 -40.21 -35.48
C GLU A 342 10.40 -38.92 -36.12
N ALA A 343 11.27 -39.05 -37.14
CA ALA A 343 11.84 -37.90 -37.85
C ALA A 343 10.79 -37.08 -38.63
N LYS A 344 9.64 -37.66 -38.99
CA LYS A 344 8.56 -36.95 -39.68
C LYS A 344 7.65 -36.18 -38.74
N LYS A 345 7.65 -36.47 -37.43
CA LYS A 345 6.76 -35.81 -36.48
C LYS A 345 6.91 -34.29 -36.51
N ALA A 346 5.79 -33.60 -36.49
CA ALA A 346 5.74 -32.15 -36.46
C ALA A 346 5.94 -31.62 -35.04
N LEU A 347 6.75 -30.57 -34.90
CA LEU A 347 6.98 -29.88 -33.62
C LEU A 347 7.13 -28.37 -33.81
N LEU A 348 6.93 -27.62 -32.73
CA LEU A 348 7.37 -26.22 -32.67
C LEU A 348 8.87 -26.18 -32.49
N ARG A 349 9.57 -25.47 -33.38
CA ARG A 349 11.03 -25.37 -33.37
C ARG A 349 11.52 -24.97 -31.97
N THR A 350 12.47 -25.74 -31.46
CA THR A 350 13.03 -25.52 -30.12
C THR A 350 14.15 -24.47 -30.13
N HIS A 351 14.77 -24.27 -31.29
CA HIS A 351 15.88 -23.35 -31.51
C HIS A 351 16.00 -22.96 -32.98
N THR A 352 16.72 -21.88 -33.29
CA THR A 352 16.88 -21.36 -34.66
C THR A 352 17.91 -22.11 -35.49
N THR A 353 18.73 -22.99 -34.91
CA THR A 353 19.77 -23.77 -35.62
C THR A 353 19.19 -24.60 -36.78
N VAL A 354 17.93 -25.02 -36.69
CA VAL A 354 17.22 -25.71 -37.78
C VAL A 354 17.17 -24.88 -39.06
N ASN A 355 17.01 -23.56 -38.95
CA ASN A 355 16.98 -22.68 -40.12
C ASN A 355 18.37 -22.60 -40.76
N THR A 356 19.44 -22.66 -39.95
CA THR A 356 20.82 -22.66 -40.43
C THR A 356 21.16 -23.93 -41.19
N VAL A 357 20.64 -25.10 -40.80
CA VAL A 357 20.92 -26.36 -41.51
C VAL A 357 20.17 -26.46 -42.84
N ARG A 358 19.02 -25.79 -42.95
CA ARG A 358 18.21 -25.78 -44.18
C ARG A 358 18.67 -24.75 -45.21
N HIS A 359 19.52 -23.80 -44.81
CA HIS A 359 20.08 -22.76 -45.67
C HIS A 359 21.51 -23.14 -46.09
#